data_AF-A0A2T1C6Z2-F1
#
_entry.id   AF-A0A2T1C6Z2-F1
#
_cell.length_a   1.000
_cell.length_b   1.000
_cell.length_c   1.000
_cell.angle_alpha   90.00
_cell.angle_beta   90.00
_cell.angle_gamma   90.00
#
_symmetry.space_group_name_H-M   'P 1'
#
loop_
_entity.id
_entity.type
_entity.pdbx_description
1 polymer ?
#
loop_
_entity_poly.entity_id
_entity_poly.type
_entity_poly.pdbx_seq_one_letter_code
_entity_poly.pdbx_strand_id
1 'polypeptide(L)'
;MYLLAKHRHLTIYCLVTAALIAGLSGGQTTVAATQKVSDIGVTSSIPSDRFDISQERPNSLFKGLSRAVVNAIRQDIAQRTGITPGRVRILRYSRQTWSDGCLGLPRSDEFCTEVLTPGWRVTATADNQTWIYRTDAQGRNVRLDRGNTNNTQLTKAVADAVLADVQNRFQINPNSLKIITAERRSWSDGCLGLADPGQFCTEAIVPGWRVTVAGNSQQWVYRTNSTGSVVKFDRRASSSTNNDTELPKRVADAVLEDAASVLNVSAARLEIIKAEEKIWSGGCLGLPRPREACTRNLVPGWEVTVRGNRQILVYRTNQSGSVVRLDREASDFEDSMNSELPDDLADAVLRETQRRSGLSRSRLKIVAASQKTWSDGCLGLGGIADICAAGRVKGWLVTVEGGNQRWVYHTDSSGSRIVLNPEGSDDNGTITPDQIPQDQLPSPLQRNVVFRAISTGGFTGRTYETVLLEDGRVLRFSGNSSSQEVNRISLSELREFQQLLDEQRFYQFDRLDYKPNRGAADFITVTFTSLSGTTRYADIIQEGLPQPLRRVISAWNEIVDK
;
A
#
# COMPACT_ATOMS: atom_id res chain seq x y z
N MET A 1 35.89 -5.49 21.87
CA MET A 1 36.89 -5.33 20.79
C MET A 1 36.25 -4.52 19.66
N TYR A 2 37.00 -3.57 19.10
CA TYR A 2 36.91 -2.88 17.79
C TYR A 2 35.80 -3.30 16.77
N LEU A 3 35.24 -2.42 15.91
CA LEU A 3 35.22 -0.94 15.80
C LEU A 3 34.39 -0.55 14.53
N LEU A 4 33.52 0.48 14.57
CA LEU A 4 33.04 1.31 13.41
C LEU A 4 32.45 0.55 12.16
N ALA A 5 31.88 1.16 11.10
CA ALA A 5 31.51 2.53 10.71
C ALA A 5 30.25 2.43 9.79
N LYS A 6 29.27 3.36 9.77
CA LYS A 6 29.19 4.55 8.88
C LYS A 6 29.36 4.24 7.36
N HIS A 7 28.58 4.77 6.40
CA HIS A 7 27.94 6.09 6.33
C HIS A 7 26.93 6.27 5.15
N ARG A 8 25.94 7.18 5.32
CA ARG A 8 25.49 8.31 4.44
C ARG A 8 25.02 8.08 2.98
N HIS A 9 23.79 8.51 2.65
CA HIS A 9 23.39 9.72 1.85
C HIS A 9 23.47 9.47 0.31
N LEU A 10 22.91 10.25 -0.62
CA LEU A 10 22.47 11.66 -0.65
C LEU A 10 21.33 11.88 -1.68
N THR A 11 20.58 12.99 -1.57
CA THR A 11 19.46 13.38 -2.46
C THR A 11 19.95 14.21 -3.66
N ILE A 12 19.20 14.23 -4.79
CA ILE A 12 18.98 15.44 -5.65
C ILE A 12 17.82 15.22 -6.64
N TYR A 13 17.06 16.31 -6.88
CA TYR A 13 15.90 16.43 -7.77
C TYR A 13 16.29 16.55 -9.27
N CYS A 14 15.33 16.37 -10.18
CA CYS A 14 14.99 17.45 -11.12
C CYS A 14 13.58 17.31 -11.75
N LEU A 15 12.89 18.45 -11.87
CA LEU A 15 11.65 18.63 -12.63
C LEU A 15 11.98 18.93 -14.10
N VAL A 16 11.04 18.69 -15.01
CA VAL A 16 11.03 19.32 -16.33
C VAL A 16 9.69 20.05 -16.49
N THR A 17 9.77 21.36 -16.66
CA THR A 17 8.65 22.26 -16.94
C THR A 17 8.38 22.32 -18.46
N ALA A 18 7.14 22.62 -18.83
CA ALA A 18 6.78 23.00 -20.20
C ALA A 18 6.49 24.50 -20.24
N ALA A 19 6.94 25.18 -21.29
CA ALA A 19 6.65 26.59 -21.56
C ALA A 19 6.13 26.75 -23.00
N LEU A 20 5.15 27.65 -23.17
CA LEU A 20 4.58 28.03 -24.47
C LEU A 20 4.92 29.50 -24.78
N ILE A 21 4.92 29.85 -26.06
CA ILE A 21 5.65 31.00 -26.63
C ILE A 21 4.71 32.13 -27.08
N ALA A 22 5.04 33.38 -26.69
CA ALA A 22 4.89 34.63 -27.45
C ALA A 22 5.51 35.80 -26.65
N GLY A 23 6.19 36.81 -27.20
CA GLY A 23 6.73 37.01 -28.55
C GLY A 23 7.40 38.40 -28.72
N LEU A 24 8.31 38.50 -29.70
CA LEU A 24 8.80 39.70 -30.42
C LEU A 24 9.74 40.76 -29.77
N SER A 25 10.67 41.21 -30.63
CA SER A 25 11.66 42.32 -30.51
C SER A 25 12.79 42.12 -29.47
N GLY A 26 14.06 42.44 -29.77
CA GLY A 26 14.70 42.88 -31.01
C GLY A 26 16.17 43.30 -30.73
N GLY A 27 17.05 43.32 -31.74
CA GLY A 27 18.42 43.85 -31.60
C GLY A 27 19.52 42.90 -32.07
N GLN A 28 20.35 43.39 -33.01
CA GLN A 28 21.53 42.70 -33.56
C GLN A 28 22.78 43.03 -32.71
N THR A 29 23.80 42.15 -32.71
CA THR A 29 25.12 42.38 -33.37
C THR A 29 26.19 41.34 -32.97
N THR A 30 26.90 40.80 -33.98
CA THR A 30 28.37 40.54 -34.13
C THR A 30 29.29 40.23 -32.90
N VAL A 31 30.41 39.48 -32.96
CA VAL A 31 31.14 38.72 -34.01
C VAL A 31 32.16 37.74 -33.34
N ALA A 32 32.74 36.84 -34.14
CA ALA A 32 33.57 35.68 -33.85
C ALA A 32 34.97 35.83 -33.15
N ALA A 33 35.48 34.66 -32.71
CA ALA A 33 36.89 34.19 -32.68
C ALA A 33 37.87 34.84 -31.65
N THR A 34 39.03 34.27 -31.26
CA THR A 34 39.82 33.12 -31.79
C THR A 34 40.69 32.44 -30.68
N GLN A 35 41.34 31.32 -31.01
CA GLN A 35 42.25 30.51 -30.18
C GLN A 35 43.55 31.22 -29.72
N LYS A 36 44.24 30.64 -28.71
CA LYS A 36 45.67 30.29 -28.86
C LYS A 36 46.17 29.17 -27.91
N VAL A 37 47.17 28.41 -28.36
CA VAL A 37 47.92 27.35 -27.65
C VAL A 37 49.42 27.53 -27.97
N SER A 38 50.33 27.21 -27.04
CA SER A 38 51.77 27.06 -27.29
C SER A 38 52.53 26.46 -26.07
N ASP A 39 53.03 25.22 -26.19
CA ASP A 39 54.47 24.81 -26.27
C ASP A 39 55.55 25.41 -25.32
N ILE A 40 56.66 24.76 -24.88
CA ILE A 40 57.33 23.44 -25.12
C ILE A 40 58.43 23.17 -24.02
N GLY A 41 58.86 21.90 -23.79
CA GLY A 41 60.20 21.51 -23.24
C GLY A 41 60.23 20.80 -21.84
N VAL A 42 60.49 19.48 -21.62
CA VAL A 42 61.68 18.60 -21.87
C VAL A 42 62.81 18.81 -20.79
N THR A 43 63.37 17.82 -20.03
CA THR A 43 63.71 16.39 -20.27
C THR A 43 63.71 15.46 -18.99
N SER A 44 63.70 14.13 -19.22
CA SER A 44 64.02 12.90 -18.43
C SER A 44 64.70 12.86 -17.03
N SER A 45 64.19 11.98 -16.14
CA SER A 45 64.86 10.73 -15.64
C SER A 45 63.93 9.88 -14.74
N ILE A 46 64.14 8.55 -14.65
CA ILE A 46 63.29 7.57 -13.92
C ILE A 46 64.17 6.75 -12.96
N PRO A 47 63.71 6.47 -11.72
CA PRO A 47 63.57 5.04 -11.32
C PRO A 47 62.14 4.68 -10.88
N SER A 48 61.81 3.40 -11.02
CA SER A 48 60.48 2.83 -10.85
C SER A 48 59.95 2.86 -9.42
N ASP A 49 58.74 3.41 -9.24
CA ASP A 49 57.71 2.76 -8.42
C ASP A 49 56.32 3.04 -9.02
N ARG A 50 55.54 1.98 -9.29
CA ARG A 50 54.22 2.11 -9.94
C ARG A 50 53.14 2.47 -8.91
N PHE A 51 53.01 3.75 -8.59
CA PHE A 51 51.76 4.28 -8.05
C PHE A 51 50.84 4.76 -9.17
N ASP A 52 49.95 3.86 -9.60
CA ASP A 52 48.88 4.16 -10.56
C ASP A 52 47.80 5.02 -9.87
N ILE A 53 47.80 6.32 -10.17
CA ILE A 53 46.67 7.20 -9.90
C ILE A 53 45.85 7.35 -11.18
N SER A 54 44.95 6.40 -11.44
CA SER A 54 43.75 6.67 -12.20
C SER A 54 42.62 5.66 -11.94
N GLN A 55 41.37 6.15 -12.01
CA GLN A 55 40.11 5.38 -11.99
C GLN A 55 39.69 4.82 -10.61
N GLU A 56 39.13 5.70 -9.78
CA GLU A 56 38.24 5.34 -8.67
C GLU A 56 37.20 4.29 -9.09
N ARG A 57 37.21 3.12 -8.45
CA ARG A 57 36.23 2.05 -8.72
C ARG A 57 34.83 2.51 -8.26
N PRO A 58 33.83 2.65 -9.14
CA PRO A 58 32.51 3.15 -8.74
C PRO A 58 31.78 2.10 -7.87
N ASN A 59 31.75 2.30 -6.55
CA ASN A 59 31.15 1.36 -5.59
C ASN A 59 30.22 1.99 -4.55
N SER A 60 29.39 2.95 -4.97
CA SER A 60 28.42 3.63 -4.09
C SER A 60 27.03 3.86 -4.70
N LEU A 61 26.78 3.41 -5.94
CA LEU A 61 25.59 3.80 -6.72
C LEU A 61 24.32 2.96 -6.51
N PHE A 62 24.38 1.82 -5.80
CA PHE A 62 23.19 0.97 -5.55
C PHE A 62 23.20 0.44 -4.11
N LYS A 63 22.44 1.09 -3.21
CA LYS A 63 22.33 0.71 -1.79
C LYS A 63 21.50 -0.56 -1.63
N GLY A 64 22.16 -1.72 -1.73
CA GLY A 64 21.58 -3.05 -1.45
C GLY A 64 21.62 -4.03 -2.61
N LEU A 65 21.73 -3.57 -3.86
CA LEU A 65 21.89 -4.44 -5.04
C LEU A 65 23.36 -4.82 -5.22
N SER A 66 23.67 -6.12 -5.29
CA SER A 66 25.07 -6.56 -5.40
C SER A 66 25.66 -6.25 -6.79
N ARG A 67 26.96 -5.96 -6.84
CA ARG A 67 27.70 -5.83 -8.11
C ARG A 67 27.59 -7.07 -9.00
N ALA A 68 27.49 -8.26 -8.41
CA ALA A 68 27.31 -9.50 -9.16
C ALA A 68 26.00 -9.51 -9.96
N VAL A 69 24.88 -9.13 -9.34
CA VAL A 69 23.58 -8.98 -10.01
C VAL A 69 23.65 -7.94 -11.14
N VAL A 70 24.24 -6.78 -10.89
CA VAL A 70 24.40 -5.72 -11.91
C VAL A 70 25.25 -6.19 -13.09
N ASN A 71 26.38 -6.84 -12.83
CA ASN A 71 27.28 -7.31 -13.87
C ASN A 71 26.67 -8.44 -14.70
N ALA A 72 26.00 -9.41 -14.07
CA ALA A 72 25.35 -10.51 -14.76
C ALA A 72 24.25 -10.01 -15.71
N ILE A 73 23.43 -9.03 -15.29
CA ILE A 73 22.43 -8.37 -16.16
C ILE A 73 23.10 -7.63 -17.33
N ARG A 74 24.18 -6.88 -17.06
CA ARG A 74 24.91 -6.15 -18.11
C ARG A 74 25.56 -7.09 -19.13
N GLN A 75 26.08 -8.23 -18.69
CA GLN A 75 26.66 -9.25 -19.57
C GLN A 75 25.59 -9.95 -20.40
N ASP A 76 24.44 -10.32 -19.82
CA ASP A 76 23.34 -10.94 -20.58
C ASP A 76 22.75 -9.97 -21.63
N ILE A 77 22.60 -8.68 -21.31
CA ILE A 77 22.23 -7.66 -22.31
C ILE A 77 23.30 -7.56 -23.40
N ALA A 78 24.58 -7.43 -23.05
CA ALA A 78 25.67 -7.30 -24.02
C ALA A 78 25.76 -8.50 -24.97
N GLN A 79 25.57 -9.72 -24.46
CA GLN A 79 25.51 -10.94 -25.28
C GLN A 79 24.32 -10.98 -26.23
N ARG A 80 23.18 -10.38 -25.86
CA ARG A 80 21.95 -10.37 -26.66
C ARG A 80 21.87 -9.26 -27.70
N THR A 81 22.48 -8.11 -27.43
CA THR A 81 22.28 -6.88 -28.23
C THR A 81 23.57 -6.28 -28.80
N GLY A 82 24.74 -6.77 -28.39
CA GLY A 82 26.04 -6.17 -28.76
C GLY A 82 26.35 -4.85 -28.04
N ILE A 83 25.45 -4.34 -27.19
CA ILE A 83 25.66 -3.11 -26.43
C ILE A 83 26.74 -3.34 -25.36
N THR A 84 27.77 -2.50 -25.32
CA THR A 84 28.86 -2.67 -24.34
C THR A 84 28.34 -2.56 -22.90
N PRO A 85 28.79 -3.42 -21.95
CA PRO A 85 28.29 -3.44 -20.56
C PRO A 85 28.30 -2.09 -19.84
N GLY A 86 29.23 -1.20 -20.18
CA GLY A 86 29.32 0.16 -19.63
C GLY A 86 28.20 1.10 -20.05
N ARG A 87 27.61 0.92 -21.25
CA ARG A 87 26.45 1.72 -21.73
C ARG A 87 25.15 1.35 -21.03
N VAL A 88 25.07 0.16 -20.44
CA VAL A 88 23.87 -0.34 -19.75
C VAL A 88 23.77 0.27 -18.35
N ARG A 89 22.73 1.07 -18.12
CA ARG A 89 22.40 1.71 -16.84
C ARG A 89 21.27 0.96 -16.15
N ILE A 90 21.34 0.80 -14.83
CA ILE A 90 20.21 0.31 -14.03
C ILE A 90 19.32 1.51 -13.66
N LEU A 91 18.04 1.42 -13.98
CA LEU A 91 17.02 2.46 -13.70
C LEU A 91 16.38 2.27 -12.33
N ARG A 92 15.95 1.04 -12.02
CA ARG A 92 15.19 0.68 -10.81
C ARG A 92 15.49 -0.75 -10.41
N TYR A 93 15.35 -1.07 -9.13
CA TYR A 93 15.41 -2.44 -8.63
C TYR A 93 14.57 -2.58 -7.37
N SER A 94 14.03 -3.78 -7.13
CA SER A 94 13.39 -4.17 -5.88
C SER A 94 13.75 -5.60 -5.51
N ARG A 95 13.85 -5.89 -4.22
CA ARG A 95 13.96 -7.27 -3.72
C ARG A 95 12.60 -7.94 -3.83
N GLN A 96 12.56 -9.20 -4.26
CA GLN A 96 11.35 -10.00 -4.48
C GLN A 96 11.58 -11.43 -4.01
N THR A 97 10.51 -12.21 -3.88
CA THR A 97 10.56 -13.66 -3.69
C THR A 97 9.79 -14.30 -4.83
N TRP A 98 10.41 -15.25 -5.52
CA TRP A 98 9.84 -15.91 -6.70
C TRP A 98 9.17 -17.24 -6.33
N SER A 99 8.22 -17.67 -7.14
CA SER A 99 7.47 -18.94 -6.99
C SER A 99 8.34 -20.20 -7.05
N ASP A 100 9.46 -20.13 -7.78
CA ASP A 100 10.25 -21.28 -8.20
C ASP A 100 11.71 -20.89 -8.46
N GLY A 101 12.57 -21.91 -8.63
CA GLY A 101 13.99 -21.75 -8.98
C GLY A 101 14.24 -21.15 -10.38
N CYS A 102 13.23 -21.06 -11.24
CA CYS A 102 13.28 -20.35 -12.53
C CYS A 102 12.78 -18.90 -12.42
N LEU A 103 12.61 -18.39 -11.20
CA LEU A 103 12.26 -17.00 -10.90
C LEU A 103 10.86 -16.60 -11.41
N GLY A 104 9.95 -17.59 -11.54
CA GLY A 104 8.63 -17.40 -12.16
C GLY A 104 8.71 -17.15 -13.67
N LEU A 105 9.77 -17.62 -14.32
CA LEU A 105 10.04 -17.50 -15.76
C LEU A 105 10.62 -18.83 -16.31
N PRO A 106 9.88 -19.95 -16.28
CA PRO A 106 10.28 -21.20 -16.94
C PRO A 106 10.47 -20.98 -18.44
N ARG A 107 11.46 -21.65 -19.04
CA ARG A 107 11.57 -21.79 -20.50
C ARG A 107 10.68 -22.94 -20.97
N SER A 108 10.52 -23.07 -22.29
CA SER A 108 9.92 -24.29 -22.88
C SER A 108 10.67 -25.51 -22.35
N ASP A 109 9.92 -26.49 -21.87
CA ASP A 109 10.41 -27.82 -21.47
C ASP A 109 11.45 -27.79 -20.32
N GLU A 110 11.49 -26.71 -19.55
CA GLU A 110 12.38 -26.54 -18.40
C GLU A 110 11.68 -26.89 -17.08
N PHE A 111 12.19 -27.90 -16.39
CA PHE A 111 11.74 -28.25 -15.04
C PHE A 111 12.35 -27.30 -14.01
N CYS A 112 11.48 -26.64 -13.25
CA CYS A 112 11.84 -25.65 -12.24
C CYS A 112 11.57 -26.21 -10.84
N THR A 113 12.46 -25.95 -9.88
CA THR A 113 12.24 -26.37 -8.50
C THR A 113 11.13 -25.55 -7.85
N GLU A 114 10.20 -26.21 -7.14
CA GLU A 114 9.08 -25.59 -6.41
C GLU A 114 9.53 -24.92 -5.09
N VAL A 115 10.67 -24.23 -5.13
CA VAL A 115 11.29 -23.58 -3.97
C VAL A 115 11.19 -22.07 -4.11
N LEU A 116 10.53 -21.44 -3.13
CA LEU A 116 10.44 -19.98 -3.03
C LEU A 116 11.84 -19.37 -3.01
N THR A 117 12.19 -18.64 -4.06
CA THR A 117 13.56 -18.19 -4.32
C THR A 117 13.70 -16.69 -4.10
N PRO A 118 14.41 -16.22 -3.06
CA PRO A 118 14.68 -14.79 -2.85
C PRO A 118 15.55 -14.21 -3.97
N GLY A 119 15.23 -13.00 -4.42
CA GLY A 119 15.82 -12.43 -5.62
C GLY A 119 15.61 -10.94 -5.82
N TRP A 120 15.94 -10.47 -7.03
CA TRP A 120 15.84 -9.07 -7.43
C TRP A 120 15.07 -8.93 -8.74
N ARG A 121 14.11 -8.00 -8.79
CA ARG A 121 13.58 -7.46 -10.04
C ARG A 121 14.39 -6.22 -10.37
N VAL A 122 14.98 -6.15 -11.55
CA VAL A 122 15.90 -5.08 -11.95
C VAL A 122 15.50 -4.55 -13.33
N THR A 123 15.34 -3.24 -13.46
CA THR A 123 15.09 -2.56 -14.74
C THR A 123 16.39 -1.94 -15.24
N ALA A 124 16.85 -2.34 -16.42
CA ALA A 124 18.03 -1.82 -17.09
C ALA A 124 17.64 -1.04 -18.36
N THR A 125 18.50 -0.13 -18.81
CA THR A 125 18.33 0.67 -20.03
C THR A 125 19.65 0.89 -20.75
N ALA A 126 19.59 0.95 -22.07
CA ALA A 126 20.64 1.45 -22.96
C ALA A 126 20.00 1.82 -24.29
N ASP A 127 20.49 2.88 -24.94
CA ASP A 127 20.17 3.22 -26.33
C ASP A 127 18.65 3.26 -26.63
N ASN A 128 17.91 3.90 -25.73
CA ASN A 128 16.44 4.04 -25.73
C ASN A 128 15.64 2.72 -25.61
N GLN A 129 16.30 1.61 -25.30
CA GLN A 129 15.67 0.33 -24.99
C GLN A 129 15.68 0.08 -23.48
N THR A 130 14.67 -0.62 -22.96
CA THR A 130 14.63 -1.02 -21.55
C THR A 130 14.29 -2.50 -21.38
N TRP A 131 14.90 -3.13 -20.39
CA TRP A 131 14.73 -4.53 -20.07
C TRP A 131 14.42 -4.69 -18.59
N ILE A 132 13.48 -5.57 -18.26
CA ILE A 132 13.28 -6.03 -16.89
C ILE A 132 13.89 -7.42 -16.76
N TYR A 133 14.70 -7.59 -15.72
CA TYR A 133 15.34 -8.83 -15.34
C TYR A 133 14.82 -9.30 -14.00
N ARG A 134 14.71 -10.62 -13.85
CA ARG A 134 14.59 -11.30 -12.55
C ARG A 134 15.88 -12.03 -12.29
N THR A 135 16.40 -11.93 -11.07
CA THR A 135 17.59 -12.68 -10.63
C THR A 135 17.33 -13.36 -9.30
N ASP A 136 18.14 -14.37 -8.96
CA ASP A 136 18.29 -14.77 -7.55
C ASP A 136 19.03 -13.68 -6.74
N ALA A 137 19.10 -13.86 -5.41
CA ALA A 137 19.67 -12.87 -4.50
C ALA A 137 21.16 -12.57 -4.73
N GLN A 138 21.91 -13.48 -5.36
CA GLN A 138 23.34 -13.33 -5.67
C GLN A 138 23.60 -12.94 -7.13
N GLY A 139 22.64 -13.12 -8.03
CA GLY A 139 22.78 -12.88 -9.47
C GLY A 139 23.36 -14.07 -10.25
N ARG A 140 23.24 -15.32 -9.74
CA ARG A 140 23.75 -16.52 -10.43
C ARG A 140 22.81 -16.98 -11.54
N ASN A 141 21.52 -17.00 -11.25
CA ASN A 141 20.44 -17.14 -12.23
C ASN A 141 19.92 -15.74 -12.58
N VAL A 142 19.91 -15.39 -13.87
CA VAL A 142 19.45 -14.11 -14.42
C VAL A 142 18.57 -14.39 -15.62
N ARG A 143 17.35 -13.86 -15.60
CA ARG A 143 16.34 -14.09 -16.64
C ARG A 143 15.72 -12.79 -17.11
N LEU A 144 15.78 -12.55 -18.42
CA LEU A 144 15.06 -11.47 -19.07
C LEU A 144 13.55 -11.74 -18.95
N ASP A 145 12.84 -10.89 -18.23
CA ASP A 145 11.39 -10.89 -18.12
C ASP A 145 10.79 -10.32 -19.41
N ARG A 146 10.76 -11.16 -20.45
CA ARG A 146 10.24 -10.83 -21.79
C ARG A 146 8.75 -10.46 -21.77
N GLY A 147 8.03 -10.82 -20.72
CA GLY A 147 6.66 -10.38 -20.49
C GLY A 147 6.54 -8.91 -20.03
N ASN A 148 7.66 -8.24 -19.74
CA ASN A 148 7.71 -7.08 -18.84
C ASN A 148 8.76 -6.03 -19.25
N THR A 149 9.34 -6.10 -20.45
CA THR A 149 10.07 -4.94 -21.03
C THR A 149 9.11 -3.74 -21.04
N ASN A 150 9.58 -2.53 -20.70
CA ASN A 150 8.67 -1.39 -20.60
C ASN A 150 8.16 -1.00 -21.99
N ASN A 151 7.00 -1.55 -22.33
CA ASN A 151 6.04 -0.88 -23.16
C ASN A 151 4.79 -0.72 -22.31
N THR A 152 4.60 0.49 -21.78
CA THR A 152 3.28 1.02 -21.38
C THR A 152 2.39 1.24 -22.61
N GLN A 153 2.97 1.18 -23.81
CA GLN A 153 2.26 1.06 -25.07
C GLN A 153 1.87 -0.40 -25.33
N LEU A 154 0.62 -0.61 -25.72
CA LEU A 154 0.16 -1.88 -26.29
C LEU A 154 1.06 -2.27 -27.48
N THR A 155 1.48 -3.52 -27.59
CA THR A 155 2.29 -3.94 -28.75
C THR A 155 1.45 -3.89 -30.02
N LYS A 156 2.07 -3.61 -31.18
CA LYS A 156 1.34 -3.55 -32.45
C LYS A 156 0.56 -4.84 -32.72
N ALA A 157 1.14 -6.01 -32.46
CA ALA A 157 0.44 -7.29 -32.62
C ALA A 157 -0.84 -7.40 -31.77
N VAL A 158 -0.82 -6.93 -30.51
CA VAL A 158 -2.00 -6.94 -29.64
C VAL A 158 -3.03 -5.88 -30.09
N ALA A 159 -2.56 -4.69 -30.47
CA ALA A 159 -3.42 -3.61 -30.97
C ALA A 159 -4.14 -4.02 -32.26
N ASP A 160 -3.40 -4.57 -33.23
CA ASP A 160 -3.91 -5.04 -34.52
C ASP A 160 -4.91 -6.21 -34.30
N ALA A 161 -4.61 -7.16 -33.40
CA ALA A 161 -5.51 -8.27 -33.10
C ALA A 161 -6.84 -7.84 -32.46
N VAL A 162 -6.80 -6.88 -31.51
CA VAL A 162 -8.02 -6.33 -30.89
C VAL A 162 -8.82 -5.50 -31.90
N LEU A 163 -8.17 -4.64 -32.68
CA LEU A 163 -8.84 -3.84 -33.71
C LEU A 163 -9.45 -4.71 -34.81
N ALA A 164 -8.79 -5.80 -35.20
CA ALA A 164 -9.32 -6.75 -36.18
C ALA A 164 -10.59 -7.46 -35.67
N ASP A 165 -10.65 -7.88 -34.40
CA ASP A 165 -11.89 -8.45 -33.85
C ASP A 165 -13.02 -7.42 -33.84
N VAL A 166 -12.77 -6.17 -33.43
CA VAL A 166 -13.80 -5.09 -33.44
C VAL A 166 -14.34 -4.87 -34.85
N GLN A 167 -13.46 -4.74 -35.85
CA GLN A 167 -13.83 -4.55 -37.25
C GLN A 167 -14.68 -5.72 -37.77
N ASN A 168 -14.24 -6.95 -37.55
CA ASN A 168 -14.93 -8.15 -38.04
C ASN A 168 -16.27 -8.40 -37.31
N ARG A 169 -16.33 -8.15 -36.00
CA ARG A 169 -17.49 -8.42 -35.14
C ARG A 169 -18.60 -7.39 -35.28
N PHE A 170 -18.24 -6.11 -35.44
CA PHE A 170 -19.18 -4.99 -35.46
C PHE A 170 -19.25 -4.27 -36.81
N GLN A 171 -18.51 -4.72 -37.82
CA GLN A 171 -18.51 -4.18 -39.19
C GLN A 171 -18.13 -2.68 -39.24
N ILE A 172 -17.27 -2.25 -38.32
CA ILE A 172 -16.85 -0.85 -38.16
C ILE A 172 -15.66 -0.53 -39.09
N ASN A 173 -15.67 0.65 -39.71
CA ASN A 173 -14.60 1.10 -40.59
C ASN A 173 -13.28 1.27 -39.80
N PRO A 174 -12.13 0.72 -40.27
CA PRO A 174 -10.84 0.81 -39.55
C PRO A 174 -10.44 2.24 -39.16
N ASN A 175 -10.71 3.23 -40.01
CA ASN A 175 -10.35 4.63 -39.79
C ASN A 175 -11.20 5.32 -38.72
N SER A 176 -12.30 4.69 -38.27
CA SER A 176 -13.20 5.21 -37.23
C SER A 176 -12.92 4.64 -35.83
N LEU A 177 -11.96 3.71 -35.70
CA LEU A 177 -11.60 3.06 -34.44
C LEU A 177 -10.34 3.68 -33.83
N LYS A 178 -10.34 3.89 -32.51
CA LYS A 178 -9.18 4.31 -31.73
C LYS A 178 -9.10 3.52 -30.43
N ILE A 179 -7.93 3.00 -30.08
CA ILE A 179 -7.67 2.47 -28.74
C ILE A 179 -7.51 3.69 -27.81
N ILE A 180 -8.38 3.79 -26.81
CA ILE A 180 -8.39 4.89 -25.84
C ILE A 180 -7.78 4.51 -24.48
N THR A 181 -7.69 3.22 -24.18
CA THR A 181 -7.08 2.72 -22.93
C THR A 181 -6.49 1.33 -23.16
N ALA A 182 -5.33 1.06 -22.54
CA ALA A 182 -4.70 -0.25 -22.52
C ALA A 182 -4.04 -0.48 -21.16
N GLU A 183 -4.64 -1.34 -20.33
CA GLU A 183 -4.14 -1.70 -19.01
C GLU A 183 -3.53 -3.09 -19.04
N ARG A 184 -2.36 -3.28 -18.42
CA ARG A 184 -1.81 -4.62 -18.22
C ARG A 184 -2.47 -5.27 -17.00
N ARG A 185 -3.03 -6.47 -17.19
CA ARG A 185 -3.76 -7.25 -16.17
C ARG A 185 -3.25 -8.69 -16.17
N SER A 186 -3.58 -9.45 -15.13
CA SER A 186 -3.43 -10.91 -15.09
C SER A 186 -4.81 -11.53 -14.99
N TRP A 187 -5.04 -12.62 -15.71
CA TRP A 187 -6.33 -13.29 -15.80
C TRP A 187 -6.35 -14.61 -15.06
N SER A 188 -7.53 -15.03 -14.59
CA SER A 188 -7.75 -16.27 -13.81
C SER A 188 -7.42 -17.56 -14.56
N ASP A 189 -7.51 -17.55 -15.89
CA ASP A 189 -7.55 -18.75 -16.71
C ASP A 189 -7.16 -18.47 -18.18
N GLY A 190 -6.98 -19.55 -18.95
CA GLY A 190 -6.71 -19.53 -20.40
C GLY A 190 -7.80 -18.88 -21.27
N CYS A 191 -9.02 -18.68 -20.74
CA CYS A 191 -10.11 -17.96 -21.39
C CYS A 191 -10.20 -16.50 -20.95
N LEU A 192 -9.21 -16.02 -20.20
CA LEU A 192 -9.07 -14.64 -19.73
C LEU A 192 -10.20 -14.18 -18.76
N GLY A 193 -10.83 -15.15 -18.07
CA GLY A 193 -12.04 -14.93 -17.28
C GLY A 193 -13.30 -14.71 -18.11
N LEU A 194 -13.27 -15.01 -19.41
CA LEU A 194 -14.36 -14.88 -20.37
C LEU A 194 -14.60 -16.20 -21.13
N ALA A 195 -14.74 -17.28 -20.37
CA ALA A 195 -15.14 -18.59 -20.88
C ALA A 195 -16.53 -18.54 -21.54
N ASP A 196 -16.64 -19.08 -22.76
CA ASP A 196 -17.95 -19.30 -23.38
C ASP A 196 -18.65 -20.52 -22.72
N PRO A 197 -20.00 -20.64 -22.78
CA PRO A 197 -20.70 -21.77 -22.17
C PRO A 197 -20.21 -23.12 -22.69
N GLY A 198 -19.73 -23.99 -21.78
CA GLY A 198 -19.14 -25.29 -22.13
C GLY A 198 -17.69 -25.24 -22.62
N GLN A 199 -17.05 -24.07 -22.67
CA GLN A 199 -15.62 -23.97 -22.99
C GLN A 199 -14.75 -24.42 -21.81
N PHE A 200 -13.86 -25.37 -22.06
CA PHE A 200 -12.79 -25.72 -21.11
C PHE A 200 -11.64 -24.70 -21.20
N CYS A 201 -11.15 -24.27 -20.04
CA CYS A 201 -10.12 -23.25 -19.88
C CYS A 201 -9.01 -23.79 -18.98
N THR A 202 -7.76 -23.44 -19.24
CA THR A 202 -6.65 -23.82 -18.35
C THR A 202 -6.70 -22.99 -17.07
N GLU A 203 -6.44 -23.59 -15.91
CA GLU A 203 -6.44 -22.91 -14.60
C GLU A 203 -5.16 -22.07 -14.33
N ALA A 204 -4.35 -21.84 -15.36
CA ALA A 204 -3.12 -21.07 -15.25
C ALA A 204 -3.40 -19.56 -15.32
N ILE A 205 -2.78 -18.79 -14.42
CA ILE A 205 -2.88 -17.33 -14.45
C ILE A 205 -2.20 -16.77 -15.71
N VAL A 206 -2.97 -16.16 -16.61
CA VAL A 206 -2.47 -15.66 -17.90
C VAL A 206 -2.16 -14.16 -17.82
N PRO A 207 -0.90 -13.71 -18.02
CA PRO A 207 -0.58 -12.30 -18.13
C PRO A 207 -1.09 -11.72 -19.45
N GLY A 208 -1.65 -10.51 -19.42
CA GLY A 208 -2.33 -9.94 -20.58
C GLY A 208 -2.69 -8.46 -20.48
N TRP A 209 -3.67 -8.06 -21.29
CA TRP A 209 -4.12 -6.68 -21.44
C TRP A 209 -5.64 -6.57 -21.44
N ARG A 210 -6.17 -5.57 -20.72
CA ARG A 210 -7.51 -5.02 -20.92
C ARG A 210 -7.38 -3.84 -21.87
N VAL A 211 -8.11 -3.86 -22.99
CA VAL A 211 -8.00 -2.85 -24.05
C VAL A 211 -9.38 -2.25 -24.32
N THR A 212 -9.50 -0.93 -24.28
CA THR A 212 -10.74 -0.22 -24.61
C THR A 212 -10.60 0.49 -25.96
N VAL A 213 -11.47 0.13 -26.89
CA VAL A 213 -11.56 0.69 -28.24
C VAL A 213 -12.80 1.59 -28.31
N ALA A 214 -12.66 2.81 -28.83
CA ALA A 214 -13.76 3.71 -29.11
C ALA A 214 -13.95 3.87 -30.62
N GLY A 215 -15.20 4.01 -31.06
CA GLY A 215 -15.57 4.32 -32.44
C GLY A 215 -17.08 4.48 -32.59
N ASN A 216 -17.53 5.31 -33.53
CA ASN A 216 -18.95 5.57 -33.81
C ASN A 216 -19.82 5.81 -32.55
N SER A 217 -19.32 6.64 -31.63
CA SER A 217 -19.95 6.96 -30.32
C SER A 217 -20.18 5.78 -29.38
N GLN A 218 -19.51 4.65 -29.62
CA GLN A 218 -19.53 3.45 -28.77
C GLN A 218 -18.12 3.13 -28.25
N GLN A 219 -18.06 2.29 -27.22
CA GLN A 219 -16.82 1.76 -26.66
C GLN A 219 -16.93 0.24 -26.49
N TRP A 220 -15.83 -0.47 -26.78
CA TRP A 220 -15.71 -1.91 -26.65
C TRP A 220 -14.48 -2.26 -25.82
N VAL A 221 -14.68 -3.02 -24.76
CA VAL A 221 -13.64 -3.52 -23.87
C VAL A 221 -13.29 -4.96 -24.26
N TYR A 222 -12.00 -5.21 -24.37
CA TYR A 222 -11.43 -6.49 -24.75
C TYR A 222 -10.44 -6.97 -23.69
N ARG A 223 -10.37 -8.29 -23.54
CA ARG A 223 -9.31 -8.97 -22.79
C ARG A 223 -8.47 -9.76 -23.77
N THR A 224 -7.16 -9.69 -23.60
CA THR A 224 -6.21 -10.44 -24.41
C THR A 224 -5.02 -10.90 -23.58
N ASN A 225 -4.33 -11.94 -24.03
CA ASN A 225 -3.05 -12.36 -23.44
C ASN A 225 -1.92 -11.40 -23.86
N SER A 226 -0.71 -11.60 -23.33
CA SER A 226 0.42 -10.69 -23.56
C SER A 226 0.91 -10.61 -25.02
N THR A 227 0.53 -11.57 -25.87
CA THR A 227 0.94 -11.68 -27.28
C THR A 227 -0.12 -11.21 -28.28
N GLY A 228 -1.39 -11.17 -27.90
CA GLY A 228 -2.51 -10.90 -28.82
C GLY A 228 -3.09 -12.16 -29.46
N SER A 229 -2.58 -13.36 -29.12
CA SER A 229 -3.01 -14.62 -29.75
C SER A 229 -4.32 -15.18 -29.21
N VAL A 230 -4.82 -14.64 -28.10
CA VAL A 230 -6.17 -14.89 -27.58
C VAL A 230 -6.81 -13.53 -27.34
N VAL A 231 -7.93 -13.25 -28.00
CA VAL A 231 -8.69 -11.99 -27.87
C VAL A 231 -10.14 -12.36 -27.54
N LYS A 232 -10.69 -11.78 -26.48
CA LYS A 232 -12.05 -12.01 -25.99
C LYS A 232 -12.76 -10.68 -25.78
N PHE A 233 -13.94 -10.54 -26.38
CA PHE A 233 -14.80 -9.37 -26.22
C PHE A 233 -15.51 -9.41 -24.86
N ASP A 234 -15.24 -8.42 -23.99
CA ASP A 234 -15.91 -8.29 -22.69
C ASP A 234 -17.25 -7.56 -22.87
N ARG A 235 -18.29 -8.32 -23.27
CA ARG A 235 -19.62 -7.78 -23.52
C ARG A 235 -20.18 -6.99 -22.33
N ARG A 236 -19.84 -7.35 -21.09
CA ARG A 236 -20.32 -6.66 -19.89
C ARG A 236 -19.61 -5.33 -19.72
N ALA A 237 -18.27 -5.33 -19.69
CA ALA A 237 -17.50 -4.09 -19.57
C ALA A 237 -17.66 -3.13 -20.78
N SER A 238 -18.17 -3.63 -21.91
CA SER A 238 -18.53 -2.83 -23.09
C SER A 238 -19.95 -2.25 -23.05
N SER A 239 -20.80 -2.73 -22.14
CA SER A 239 -22.17 -2.21 -21.96
C SER A 239 -22.25 -1.14 -20.87
N SER A 240 -21.19 -0.98 -20.06
CA SER A 240 -21.06 -0.02 -18.96
C SER A 240 -20.33 1.24 -19.42
N THR A 241 -21.05 2.35 -19.63
CA THR A 241 -20.44 3.65 -19.89
C THR A 241 -19.91 4.30 -18.60
N ASN A 242 -18.59 4.21 -18.42
CA ASN A 242 -17.71 4.89 -17.44
C ASN A 242 -17.63 4.36 -15.99
N ASN A 243 -16.38 4.46 -15.50
CA ASN A 243 -15.87 4.31 -14.13
C ASN A 243 -15.62 2.90 -13.55
N ASP A 244 -14.59 2.83 -12.70
CA ASP A 244 -14.01 1.61 -12.14
C ASP A 244 -14.89 0.93 -11.09
N THR A 245 -14.64 -0.37 -10.89
CA THR A 245 -15.26 -1.23 -9.84
C THR A 245 -16.78 -1.38 -9.88
N GLU A 246 -17.32 -1.86 -11.01
CA GLU A 246 -18.72 -2.33 -11.05
C GLU A 246 -18.83 -3.85 -10.82
N LEU A 247 -19.68 -4.23 -9.86
CA LEU A 247 -20.02 -5.63 -9.53
C LEU A 247 -20.58 -6.35 -10.77
N PRO A 248 -20.07 -7.53 -11.17
CA PRO A 248 -20.51 -8.17 -12.40
C PRO A 248 -22.01 -8.47 -12.36
N LYS A 249 -22.76 -8.05 -13.40
CA LYS A 249 -24.24 -8.13 -13.39
C LYS A 249 -24.84 -9.45 -12.91
N ARG A 250 -24.26 -10.63 -13.26
CA ARG A 250 -24.75 -11.92 -12.73
C ARG A 250 -24.64 -12.07 -11.21
N VAL A 251 -23.61 -11.48 -10.60
CA VAL A 251 -23.44 -11.45 -9.14
C VAL A 251 -24.47 -10.51 -8.53
N ALA A 252 -24.68 -9.34 -9.13
CA ALA A 252 -25.71 -8.39 -8.71
C ALA A 252 -27.13 -9.01 -8.80
N ASP A 253 -27.49 -9.57 -9.96
CA ASP A 253 -28.77 -10.23 -10.20
C ASP A 253 -29.00 -11.37 -9.18
N ALA A 254 -28.04 -12.28 -9.00
CA ALA A 254 -28.17 -13.43 -8.09
C ALA A 254 -28.25 -13.03 -6.59
N VAL A 255 -27.54 -11.96 -6.19
CA VAL A 255 -27.62 -11.42 -4.83
C VAL A 255 -28.95 -10.71 -4.59
N LEU A 256 -29.45 -9.93 -5.57
CA LEU A 256 -30.73 -9.25 -5.47
C LEU A 256 -31.92 -10.23 -5.50
N GLU A 257 -31.80 -11.36 -6.22
CA GLU A 257 -32.81 -12.42 -6.23
C GLU A 257 -32.92 -13.14 -4.88
N ASP A 258 -31.79 -13.53 -4.26
CA ASP A 258 -31.80 -14.12 -2.92
C ASP A 258 -32.29 -13.10 -1.87
N ALA A 259 -31.82 -11.85 -1.92
CA ALA A 259 -32.26 -10.79 -1.02
C ALA A 259 -33.76 -10.47 -1.15
N ALA A 260 -34.33 -10.53 -2.36
CA ALA A 260 -35.76 -10.40 -2.60
C ALA A 260 -36.55 -11.53 -1.94
N SER A 261 -36.06 -12.77 -2.05
CA SER A 261 -36.65 -13.93 -1.38
C SER A 261 -36.53 -13.87 0.15
N VAL A 262 -35.40 -13.37 0.68
CA VAL A 262 -35.14 -13.27 2.12
C VAL A 262 -35.98 -12.19 2.78
N LEU A 263 -36.16 -11.04 2.13
CA LEU A 263 -36.94 -9.91 2.64
C LEU A 263 -38.43 -9.96 2.25
N ASN A 264 -38.84 -10.92 1.42
CA ASN A 264 -40.19 -11.02 0.84
C ASN A 264 -40.64 -9.71 0.14
N VAL A 265 -39.76 -9.11 -0.65
CA VAL A 265 -40.03 -7.91 -1.46
C VAL A 265 -39.60 -8.09 -2.90
N SER A 266 -40.11 -7.26 -3.81
CA SER A 266 -39.59 -7.22 -5.18
C SER A 266 -38.14 -6.73 -5.20
N ALA A 267 -37.28 -7.38 -6.01
CA ALA A 267 -35.90 -6.96 -6.25
C ALA A 267 -35.76 -5.49 -6.71
N ALA A 268 -36.80 -4.93 -7.35
CA ALA A 268 -36.84 -3.51 -7.73
C ALA A 268 -36.94 -2.53 -6.52
N ARG A 269 -37.13 -3.03 -5.30
CA ARG A 269 -37.11 -2.27 -4.03
C ARG A 269 -35.79 -2.45 -3.25
N LEU A 270 -34.80 -3.09 -3.86
CA LEU A 270 -33.51 -3.38 -3.25
C LEU A 270 -32.40 -2.60 -3.94
N GLU A 271 -31.43 -2.16 -3.16
CA GLU A 271 -30.32 -1.33 -3.61
C GLU A 271 -28.99 -2.01 -3.21
N ILE A 272 -28.09 -2.26 -4.16
CA ILE A 272 -26.71 -2.65 -3.82
C ILE A 272 -25.96 -1.38 -3.46
N ILE A 273 -25.54 -1.27 -2.20
CA ILE A 273 -24.93 -0.06 -1.64
C ILE A 273 -23.41 -0.18 -1.49
N LYS A 274 -22.86 -1.40 -1.59
CA LYS A 274 -21.43 -1.69 -1.53
C LYS A 274 -21.12 -3.02 -2.22
N ALA A 275 -19.98 -3.10 -2.88
CA ALA A 275 -19.41 -4.33 -3.41
C ALA A 275 -17.88 -4.31 -3.29
N GLU A 276 -17.27 -5.36 -2.75
CA GLU A 276 -15.81 -5.50 -2.60
C GLU A 276 -15.36 -6.89 -3.09
N GLU A 277 -14.28 -6.96 -3.88
CA GLU A 277 -13.64 -8.25 -4.17
C GLU A 277 -12.93 -8.77 -2.90
N LYS A 278 -13.19 -10.04 -2.54
CA LYS A 278 -12.59 -10.72 -1.39
C LYS A 278 -12.18 -12.15 -1.74
N ILE A 279 -11.30 -12.74 -0.92
CA ILE A 279 -10.88 -14.14 -1.04
C ILE A 279 -11.41 -14.89 0.18
N TRP A 280 -12.18 -15.95 -0.06
CA TRP A 280 -12.88 -16.70 0.97
C TRP A 280 -12.17 -18.01 1.33
N SER A 281 -12.35 -18.46 2.58
CA SER A 281 -11.91 -19.77 3.03
C SER A 281 -12.91 -20.86 2.62
N GLY A 282 -12.51 -21.68 1.65
CA GLY A 282 -13.27 -22.87 1.25
C GLY A 282 -14.47 -22.62 0.33
N GLY A 283 -14.98 -23.71 -0.25
CA GLY A 283 -16.11 -23.69 -1.21
C GLY A 283 -17.43 -23.14 -0.67
N CYS A 284 -17.58 -23.06 0.65
CA CYS A 284 -18.75 -22.47 1.32
C CYS A 284 -18.55 -20.97 1.66
N LEU A 285 -17.51 -20.34 1.13
CA LEU A 285 -17.24 -18.89 1.25
C LEU A 285 -17.03 -18.43 2.71
N GLY A 286 -16.47 -19.30 3.56
CA GLY A 286 -16.36 -19.09 5.00
C GLY A 286 -17.67 -19.24 5.79
N LEU A 287 -18.79 -19.63 5.15
CA LEU A 287 -20.12 -19.78 5.77
C LEU A 287 -20.67 -21.23 5.62
N PRO A 288 -20.05 -22.24 6.28
CA PRO A 288 -20.52 -23.62 6.26
C PRO A 288 -21.83 -23.78 7.05
N ARG A 289 -22.82 -24.45 6.47
CA ARG A 289 -24.02 -24.88 7.21
C ARG A 289 -23.71 -26.07 8.12
N PRO A 290 -24.50 -26.34 9.18
CA PRO A 290 -24.32 -27.52 10.01
C PRO A 290 -24.33 -28.81 9.18
N ARG A 291 -23.28 -29.63 9.33
CA ARG A 291 -23.04 -30.88 8.57
C ARG A 291 -22.80 -30.71 7.06
N GLU A 292 -22.56 -29.50 6.57
CA GLU A 292 -22.18 -29.25 5.17
C GLU A 292 -20.68 -29.54 4.95
N ALA A 293 -20.36 -30.32 3.90
CA ALA A 293 -19.00 -30.63 3.52
C ALA A 293 -18.46 -29.57 2.55
N CYS A 294 -17.51 -28.75 3.02
CA CYS A 294 -16.91 -27.66 2.25
C CYS A 294 -15.50 -28.02 1.78
N THR A 295 -15.15 -27.67 0.54
CA THR A 295 -13.75 -27.76 0.07
C THR A 295 -12.86 -26.78 0.86
N ARG A 296 -11.55 -27.03 0.94
CA ARG A 296 -10.60 -26.17 1.69
C ARG A 296 -9.90 -25.11 0.83
N ASN A 297 -10.13 -25.09 -0.48
CA ASN A 297 -9.45 -24.18 -1.41
C ASN A 297 -9.90 -22.73 -1.18
N LEU A 298 -8.98 -21.77 -1.36
CA LEU A 298 -9.35 -20.36 -1.34
C LEU A 298 -10.19 -20.01 -2.57
N VAL A 299 -11.30 -19.30 -2.38
CA VAL A 299 -12.25 -18.96 -3.45
C VAL A 299 -12.30 -17.44 -3.62
N PRO A 300 -11.83 -16.87 -4.75
CA PRO A 300 -12.02 -15.46 -5.04
C PRO A 300 -13.49 -15.16 -5.33
N GLY A 301 -13.94 -13.97 -4.95
CA GLY A 301 -15.34 -13.60 -5.01
C GLY A 301 -15.63 -12.20 -4.54
N TRP A 302 -16.89 -11.97 -4.15
CA TRP A 302 -17.41 -10.66 -3.80
C TRP A 302 -18.11 -10.71 -2.44
N GLU A 303 -17.90 -9.67 -1.65
CA GLU A 303 -18.81 -9.27 -0.58
C GLU A 303 -19.74 -8.18 -1.14
N VAL A 304 -21.05 -8.36 -0.99
CA VAL A 304 -22.06 -7.46 -1.56
C VAL A 304 -23.03 -7.06 -0.46
N THR A 305 -23.24 -5.75 -0.28
CA THR A 305 -24.16 -5.21 0.72
C THR A 305 -25.40 -4.68 0.04
N VAL A 306 -26.56 -5.20 0.43
CA VAL A 306 -27.89 -4.84 -0.10
C VAL A 306 -28.69 -4.11 0.97
N ARG A 307 -29.33 -3.00 0.62
CA ARG A 307 -30.27 -2.27 1.46
C ARG A 307 -31.70 -2.55 0.97
N GLY A 308 -32.61 -2.85 1.89
CA GLY A 308 -34.01 -3.11 1.56
C GLY A 308 -34.88 -3.27 2.80
N ASN A 309 -36.13 -2.78 2.75
CA ASN A 309 -37.10 -2.90 3.85
C ASN A 309 -36.56 -2.48 5.24
N ARG A 310 -35.81 -1.37 5.32
CA ARG A 310 -35.09 -0.88 6.53
C ARG A 310 -33.98 -1.78 7.07
N GLN A 311 -33.71 -2.92 6.44
CA GLN A 311 -32.65 -3.86 6.77
C GLN A 311 -31.43 -3.70 5.84
N ILE A 312 -30.28 -4.20 6.29
CA ILE A 312 -29.04 -4.29 5.51
C ILE A 312 -28.61 -5.75 5.48
N LEU A 313 -28.55 -6.34 4.28
CA LEU A 313 -28.10 -7.72 4.09
C LEU A 313 -26.68 -7.75 3.50
N VAL A 314 -25.83 -8.59 4.07
CA VAL A 314 -24.47 -8.82 3.58
C VAL A 314 -24.40 -10.21 2.96
N TYR A 315 -23.89 -10.28 1.74
CA TYR A 315 -23.77 -11.48 0.94
C TYR A 315 -22.33 -11.78 0.60
N ARG A 316 -21.94 -13.04 0.72
CA ARG A 316 -20.68 -13.58 0.20
C ARG A 316 -20.98 -14.39 -1.04
N THR A 317 -20.25 -14.16 -2.11
CA THR A 317 -20.44 -14.87 -3.39
C THR A 317 -19.09 -15.19 -4.02
N ASN A 318 -19.02 -16.23 -4.85
CA ASN A 318 -17.84 -16.48 -5.68
C ASN A 318 -17.75 -15.46 -6.84
N GLN A 319 -16.66 -15.45 -7.61
CA GLN A 319 -16.45 -14.42 -8.64
C GLN A 319 -17.45 -14.47 -9.82
N SER A 320 -18.25 -15.55 -9.93
CA SER A 320 -19.23 -15.75 -11.00
C SER A 320 -20.69 -15.51 -10.61
N GLY A 321 -21.00 -15.46 -9.31
CA GLY A 321 -22.37 -15.41 -8.77
C GLY A 321 -23.06 -16.77 -8.67
N SER A 322 -22.39 -17.89 -8.98
CA SER A 322 -22.99 -19.24 -8.96
C SER A 322 -23.13 -19.86 -7.57
N VAL A 323 -22.43 -19.29 -6.58
CA VAL A 323 -22.63 -19.60 -5.16
C VAL A 323 -22.82 -18.27 -4.46
N VAL A 324 -24.02 -18.08 -3.90
CA VAL A 324 -24.40 -16.92 -3.08
C VAL A 324 -24.71 -17.44 -1.67
N ARG A 325 -24.21 -16.73 -0.65
CA ARG A 325 -24.41 -17.04 0.77
C ARG A 325 -24.72 -15.76 1.53
N LEU A 326 -25.93 -15.67 2.06
CA LEU A 326 -26.30 -14.68 3.05
C LEU A 326 -25.44 -14.84 4.31
N ASP A 327 -24.70 -13.80 4.66
CA ASP A 327 -23.98 -13.69 5.92
C ASP A 327 -24.93 -13.16 7.00
N ARG A 328 -25.62 -14.07 7.70
CA ARG A 328 -26.59 -13.72 8.75
C ARG A 328 -25.96 -13.02 9.96
N GLU A 329 -24.65 -13.13 10.18
CA GLU A 329 -23.96 -12.50 11.30
C GLU A 329 -23.59 -11.05 10.98
N ALA A 330 -23.20 -10.78 9.73
CA ALA A 330 -22.89 -9.45 9.18
C ALA A 330 -24.13 -8.70 8.65
N SER A 331 -25.30 -9.33 8.58
CA SER A 331 -26.57 -8.69 8.18
C SER A 331 -27.35 -8.16 9.37
N ASP A 332 -28.00 -7.01 9.18
CA ASP A 332 -28.94 -6.39 10.12
C ASP A 332 -30.35 -6.98 9.92
N PHE A 333 -30.56 -8.19 10.46
CA PHE A 333 -31.88 -8.82 10.54
C PHE A 333 -32.70 -8.25 11.71
N GLU A 334 -33.97 -7.92 11.45
CA GLU A 334 -34.96 -7.54 12.48
C GLU A 334 -35.25 -8.67 13.50
N ASP A 335 -34.82 -9.91 13.23
CA ASP A 335 -34.79 -11.00 14.24
C ASP A 335 -33.89 -10.66 15.46
N SER A 336 -33.05 -9.62 15.39
CA SER A 336 -32.30 -9.12 16.54
C SER A 336 -33.04 -8.06 17.38
N MET A 337 -34.24 -7.62 16.97
CA MET A 337 -35.03 -6.58 17.65
C MET A 337 -36.01 -7.08 18.74
N ASN A 338 -35.89 -8.32 19.22
CA ASN A 338 -36.76 -8.83 20.30
C ASN A 338 -36.01 -9.45 21.49
N SER A 339 -34.82 -8.93 21.75
CA SER A 339 -34.32 -8.78 23.12
C SER A 339 -34.10 -7.29 23.34
N GLU A 340 -34.93 -6.66 24.17
CA GLU A 340 -34.69 -5.31 24.67
C GLU A 340 -33.36 -5.30 25.44
N LEU A 341 -32.52 -4.29 25.22
CA LEU A 341 -31.22 -4.21 25.89
C LEU A 341 -31.46 -4.06 27.39
N PRO A 342 -30.99 -4.99 28.26
CA PRO A 342 -31.28 -4.94 29.68
C PRO A 342 -30.87 -3.59 30.28
N ASP A 343 -31.75 -2.99 31.09
CA ASP A 343 -31.54 -1.64 31.62
C ASP A 343 -30.17 -1.48 32.26
N ASP A 344 -29.75 -2.42 33.12
CA ASP A 344 -28.43 -2.42 33.77
C ASP A 344 -27.25 -2.33 32.79
N LEU A 345 -27.36 -3.00 31.64
CA LEU A 345 -26.35 -3.01 30.58
C LEU A 345 -26.40 -1.72 29.75
N ALA A 346 -27.60 -1.23 29.40
CA ALA A 346 -27.78 0.07 28.77
C ALA A 346 -27.17 1.18 29.63
N ASP A 347 -27.38 1.10 30.94
CA ASP A 347 -26.85 2.01 31.94
C ASP A 347 -25.33 1.94 32.06
N ALA A 348 -24.76 0.73 32.04
CA ALA A 348 -23.31 0.51 32.08
C ALA A 348 -22.60 1.05 30.82
N VAL A 349 -23.14 0.79 29.63
CA VAL A 349 -22.58 1.29 28.36
C VAL A 349 -22.64 2.81 28.30
N LEU A 350 -23.75 3.42 28.72
CA LEU A 350 -23.87 4.87 28.77
C LEU A 350 -22.94 5.49 29.83
N ARG A 351 -22.75 4.86 31.00
CA ARG A 351 -21.75 5.30 32.00
C ARG A 351 -20.32 5.28 31.44
N GLU A 352 -19.91 4.21 30.75
CA GLU A 352 -18.58 4.15 30.12
C GLU A 352 -18.44 5.20 29.00
N THR A 353 -19.51 5.45 28.24
CA THR A 353 -19.52 6.50 27.21
C THR A 353 -19.40 7.91 27.81
N GLN A 354 -20.06 8.19 28.94
CA GLN A 354 -19.84 9.45 29.67
C GLN A 354 -18.38 9.59 30.12
N ARG A 355 -17.79 8.52 30.65
CA ARG A 355 -16.40 8.51 31.15
C ARG A 355 -15.38 8.76 30.03
N ARG A 356 -15.67 8.33 28.80
CA ARG A 356 -14.82 8.55 27.62
C ARG A 356 -15.03 9.92 26.97
N SER A 357 -16.28 10.27 26.67
CA SER A 357 -16.65 11.49 25.93
C SER A 357 -16.61 12.77 26.77
N GLY A 358 -16.70 12.65 28.10
CA GLY A 358 -16.94 13.79 29.00
C GLY A 358 -18.35 14.38 28.91
N LEU A 359 -19.24 13.81 28.09
CA LEU A 359 -20.60 14.32 27.92
C LEU A 359 -21.50 13.96 29.11
N SER A 360 -22.47 14.84 29.41
CA SER A 360 -23.52 14.57 30.40
C SER A 360 -24.44 13.46 29.92
N ARG A 361 -25.00 12.67 30.84
CA ARG A 361 -25.92 11.56 30.51
C ARG A 361 -27.08 11.98 29.61
N SER A 362 -27.61 13.18 29.82
CA SER A 362 -28.67 13.80 29.02
C SER A 362 -28.32 14.07 27.54
N ARG A 363 -27.03 14.04 27.18
CA ARG A 363 -26.53 14.24 25.81
C ARG A 363 -26.17 12.94 25.08
N LEU A 364 -26.33 11.80 25.75
CA LEU A 364 -26.01 10.48 25.20
C LEU A 364 -27.28 9.65 25.02
N LYS A 365 -27.42 9.00 23.87
CA LYS A 365 -28.57 8.15 23.54
C LYS A 365 -28.08 6.85 22.93
N ILE A 366 -28.55 5.71 23.43
CA ILE A 366 -28.42 4.43 22.70
C ILE A 366 -29.37 4.49 21.51
N VAL A 367 -28.82 4.35 20.31
CA VAL A 367 -29.58 4.43 19.04
C VAL A 367 -29.76 3.08 18.36
N ALA A 368 -28.91 2.11 18.70
CA ALA A 368 -29.05 0.72 18.28
C ALA A 368 -28.44 -0.22 19.33
N ALA A 369 -29.03 -1.41 19.48
CA ALA A 369 -28.47 -2.51 20.23
C ALA A 369 -28.86 -3.81 19.52
N SER A 370 -27.93 -4.75 19.39
CA SER A 370 -28.21 -6.10 18.84
C SER A 370 -27.46 -7.16 19.63
N GLN A 371 -28.13 -8.28 19.92
CA GLN A 371 -27.47 -9.42 20.56
C GLN A 371 -26.53 -10.09 19.56
N LYS A 372 -25.28 -10.36 19.97
CA LYS A 372 -24.25 -11.02 19.16
C LYS A 372 -23.58 -12.14 19.96
N THR A 373 -22.93 -13.07 19.26
CA THR A 373 -22.07 -14.10 19.85
C THR A 373 -20.66 -13.92 19.31
N TRP A 374 -19.74 -13.56 20.19
CA TRP A 374 -18.36 -13.27 19.86
C TRP A 374 -17.54 -14.55 19.69
N SER A 375 -16.44 -14.46 18.94
CA SER A 375 -15.50 -15.56 18.68
C SER A 375 -14.77 -16.07 19.93
N ASP A 376 -14.54 -15.18 20.90
CA ASP A 376 -13.58 -15.35 21.99
C ASP A 376 -13.91 -14.46 23.20
N GLY A 377 -13.15 -14.63 24.28
CA GLY A 377 -13.22 -13.79 25.49
C GLY A 377 -12.79 -12.33 25.35
N CYS A 378 -12.22 -11.93 24.21
CA CYS A 378 -11.95 -10.53 23.87
C CYS A 378 -13.13 -9.85 23.15
N LEU A 379 -14.28 -10.53 23.06
CA LEU A 379 -15.48 -10.06 22.38
C LEU A 379 -15.25 -9.81 20.87
N GLY A 380 -14.33 -10.55 20.24
CA GLY A 380 -14.00 -10.40 18.83
C GLY A 380 -13.19 -9.14 18.48
N LEU A 381 -12.64 -8.45 19.48
CA LEU A 381 -11.77 -7.27 19.32
C LEU A 381 -10.32 -7.54 19.76
N GLY A 382 -9.93 -8.80 19.94
CA GLY A 382 -8.56 -9.19 20.31
C GLY A 382 -7.60 -9.12 19.11
N GLY A 383 -6.44 -8.49 19.31
CA GLY A 383 -5.35 -8.47 18.36
C GLY A 383 -4.54 -9.78 18.36
N ILE A 384 -3.60 -9.91 17.41
CA ILE A 384 -2.75 -11.10 17.23
C ILE A 384 -1.89 -11.43 18.48
N ALA A 385 -1.67 -10.45 19.36
CA ALA A 385 -0.92 -10.60 20.61
C ALA A 385 -1.80 -10.84 21.86
N ASP A 386 -3.13 -10.74 21.76
CA ASP A 386 -4.02 -10.86 22.91
C ASP A 386 -4.31 -12.32 23.27
N ILE A 387 -4.09 -12.69 24.54
CA ILE A 387 -4.44 -14.01 25.06
C ILE A 387 -5.93 -14.01 25.42
N CYS A 388 -6.78 -14.15 24.41
CA CYS A 388 -8.22 -14.24 24.57
C CYS A 388 -8.64 -15.64 25.04
N ALA A 389 -9.60 -15.71 25.97
CA ALA A 389 -10.15 -16.99 26.42
C ALA A 389 -10.81 -17.73 25.23
N ALA A 390 -10.42 -18.99 25.01
CA ALA A 390 -10.91 -19.81 23.92
C ALA A 390 -12.35 -20.30 24.19
N GLY A 391 -13.33 -19.48 23.86
CA GLY A 391 -14.75 -19.79 24.00
C GLY A 391 -15.63 -18.67 23.48
N ARG A 392 -16.74 -19.02 22.80
CA ARG A 392 -17.70 -18.04 22.29
C ARG A 392 -18.44 -17.37 23.44
N VAL A 393 -18.46 -16.03 23.45
CA VAL A 393 -19.14 -15.24 24.49
C VAL A 393 -20.42 -14.63 23.91
N LYS A 394 -21.56 -14.84 24.56
CA LYS A 394 -22.80 -14.12 24.22
C LYS A 394 -22.75 -12.70 24.80
N GLY A 395 -23.31 -11.74 24.08
CA GLY A 395 -23.42 -10.36 24.54
C GLY A 395 -24.02 -9.45 23.49
N TRP A 396 -23.61 -8.18 23.46
CA TRP A 396 -24.31 -7.15 22.68
C TRP A 396 -23.38 -6.20 21.93
N LEU A 397 -23.77 -5.86 20.70
CA LEU A 397 -23.25 -4.73 19.95
C LEU A 397 -24.15 -3.52 20.23
N VAL A 398 -23.65 -2.50 20.93
CA VAL A 398 -24.43 -1.33 21.37
C VAL A 398 -23.86 -0.06 20.77
N THR A 399 -24.70 0.73 20.10
CA THR A 399 -24.35 2.04 19.51
C THR A 399 -24.91 3.17 20.38
N VAL A 400 -24.05 4.09 20.79
CA VAL A 400 -24.38 5.33 21.48
C VAL A 400 -24.06 6.52 20.57
N GLU A 401 -24.94 7.51 20.52
CA GLU A 401 -24.70 8.81 19.87
C GLU A 401 -24.80 9.95 20.89
N GLY A 402 -24.00 10.99 20.69
CA GLY A 402 -24.09 12.24 21.45
C GLY A 402 -23.03 13.25 21.03
N GLY A 403 -23.37 14.54 21.05
CA GLY A 403 -22.41 15.61 20.73
C GLY A 403 -21.81 15.56 19.32
N ASN A 404 -22.57 15.09 18.33
CA ASN A 404 -22.12 14.82 16.95
C ASN A 404 -21.04 13.72 16.83
N GLN A 405 -20.98 12.79 17.79
CA GLN A 405 -20.10 11.63 17.77
C GLN A 405 -20.89 10.33 18.02
N ARG A 406 -20.40 9.24 17.44
CA ARG A 406 -20.92 7.88 17.60
C ARG A 406 -19.89 6.97 18.26
N TRP A 407 -20.33 6.13 19.19
CA TRP A 407 -19.52 5.07 19.80
C TRP A 407 -20.22 3.73 19.65
N VAL A 408 -19.46 2.70 19.27
CA VAL A 408 -19.95 1.33 19.13
C VAL A 408 -19.18 0.45 20.11
N TYR A 409 -19.92 -0.28 20.95
CA TYR A 409 -19.36 -1.14 22.00
C TYR A 409 -19.71 -2.60 21.75
N HIS A 410 -18.75 -3.49 21.99
CA HIS A 410 -18.96 -4.91 22.17
C HIS A 410 -19.03 -5.19 23.67
N THR A 411 -20.05 -5.90 24.11
CA THR A 411 -20.25 -6.25 25.53
C THR A 411 -20.44 -7.75 25.70
N ASP A 412 -20.21 -8.27 26.91
CA ASP A 412 -20.79 -9.56 27.30
C ASP A 412 -22.29 -9.42 27.65
N SER A 413 -22.95 -10.52 28.02
CA SER A 413 -24.38 -10.54 28.35
C SER A 413 -24.72 -9.87 29.69
N SER A 414 -23.74 -9.57 30.54
CA SER A 414 -23.94 -8.96 31.88
C SER A 414 -23.45 -7.51 31.97
N GLY A 415 -22.78 -6.99 30.95
CA GLY A 415 -22.14 -5.67 31.00
C GLY A 415 -20.89 -5.63 31.89
N SER A 416 -20.38 -6.79 32.30
CA SER A 416 -19.16 -6.90 33.11
C SER A 416 -17.92 -6.59 32.28
N ARG A 417 -17.98 -6.81 30.97
CA ARG A 417 -17.00 -6.40 29.98
C ARG A 417 -17.67 -5.54 28.92
N ILE A 418 -17.20 -4.31 28.75
CA ILE A 418 -17.64 -3.34 27.74
C ILE A 418 -16.37 -2.84 27.04
N VAL A 419 -16.24 -3.10 25.74
CA VAL A 419 -15.07 -2.78 24.93
C VAL A 419 -15.51 -1.92 23.75
N LEU A 420 -14.86 -0.77 23.54
CA LEU A 420 -15.12 0.08 22.39
C LEU A 420 -14.59 -0.62 21.12
N ASN A 421 -15.41 -0.69 20.08
CA ASN A 421 -14.98 -1.05 18.73
C ASN A 421 -14.49 0.23 18.01
N PRO A 422 -13.18 0.40 17.77
CA PRO A 422 -12.65 1.60 17.14
C PRO A 422 -13.00 1.69 15.65
N GLU A 423 -13.24 0.58 14.95
CA GLU A 423 -13.62 0.61 13.52
C GLU A 423 -15.07 1.08 13.31
N GLY A 424 -15.93 0.92 14.32
CA GLY A 424 -17.34 1.33 14.28
C GLY A 424 -17.64 2.68 14.94
N SER A 425 -16.64 3.34 15.53
CA SER A 425 -16.83 4.56 16.34
C SER A 425 -16.16 5.78 15.70
N ASP A 426 -16.77 6.96 15.89
CA ASP A 426 -16.16 8.26 15.58
C ASP A 426 -15.13 8.67 16.67
N ASP A 427 -14.38 7.70 17.20
CA ASP A 427 -13.52 7.92 18.37
C ASP A 427 -12.20 8.60 17.98
N ASN A 428 -12.25 9.93 17.95
CA ASN A 428 -11.05 10.77 17.92
C ASN A 428 -10.31 10.80 19.28
N GLY A 429 -10.69 9.93 20.24
CA GLY A 429 -10.26 9.95 21.64
C GLY A 429 -9.21 8.92 22.05
N THR A 430 -9.01 7.83 21.30
CA THR A 430 -8.00 6.82 21.65
C THR A 430 -7.24 6.28 20.42
N ILE A 431 -6.17 6.94 20.01
CA ILE A 431 -5.28 6.43 18.96
C ILE A 431 -4.55 5.19 19.52
N THR A 432 -4.98 3.99 19.14
CA THR A 432 -4.28 2.74 19.44
C THR A 432 -3.03 2.64 18.57
N PRO A 433 -1.82 2.62 19.15
CA PRO A 433 -0.60 2.55 18.36
C PRO A 433 -0.33 1.14 17.82
N ASP A 434 0.15 1.07 16.60
CA ASP A 434 0.78 -0.12 16.04
C ASP A 434 2.19 -0.32 16.64
N GLN A 435 2.80 -1.49 16.40
CA GLN A 435 4.22 -1.69 16.62
C GLN A 435 5.03 -1.20 15.42
N ILE A 436 6.08 -0.38 15.65
CA ILE A 436 7.08 -0.02 14.65
C ILE A 436 7.84 -1.30 14.23
N PRO A 437 7.79 -1.73 12.96
CA PRO A 437 8.52 -2.89 12.50
C PRO A 437 10.04 -2.73 12.71
N GLN A 438 10.72 -3.82 13.08
CA GLN A 438 12.14 -3.76 13.49
C GLN A 438 13.07 -3.25 12.37
N ASP A 439 12.72 -3.49 11.11
CA ASP A 439 13.41 -2.98 9.92
C ASP A 439 13.14 -1.49 9.63
N GLN A 440 12.11 -0.91 10.26
CA GLN A 440 11.74 0.50 10.17
C GLN A 440 12.18 1.33 11.38
N LEU A 441 12.82 0.72 12.39
CA LEU A 441 13.40 1.47 13.50
C LEU A 441 14.59 2.30 13.01
N PRO A 442 14.73 3.56 13.46
CA PRO A 442 15.87 4.39 13.11
C PRO A 442 17.15 3.86 13.76
N SER A 443 18.31 4.19 13.18
CA SER A 443 19.62 3.86 13.76
C SER A 443 19.70 4.28 15.24
N PRO A 444 20.39 3.53 16.12
CA PRO A 444 20.62 3.95 17.51
C PRO A 444 21.19 5.37 17.61
N LEU A 445 20.94 6.04 18.74
CA LEU A 445 21.50 7.37 19.00
C LEU A 445 23.04 7.33 18.90
N GLN A 446 23.61 8.39 18.32
CA GLN A 446 25.05 8.56 18.29
C GLN A 446 25.56 8.94 19.69
N ARG A 447 26.85 8.73 19.97
CA ARG A 447 27.45 9.21 21.22
C ARG A 447 27.21 10.73 21.35
N ASN A 448 26.92 11.17 22.55
CA ASN A 448 26.65 12.57 22.90
C ASN A 448 25.33 13.12 22.38
N VAL A 449 24.40 12.29 21.87
CA VAL A 449 23.03 12.67 21.51
C VAL A 449 22.07 12.19 22.61
N VAL A 450 21.36 13.14 23.23
CA VAL A 450 20.38 12.87 24.30
C VAL A 450 19.01 12.52 23.71
N PHE A 451 18.62 13.22 22.65
CA PHE A 451 17.32 13.05 22.00
C PHE A 451 17.40 13.35 20.50
N ARG A 452 16.53 12.70 19.72
CA ARG A 452 16.41 12.93 18.28
C ARG A 452 14.96 12.91 17.84
N ALA A 453 14.58 13.87 17.01
CA ALA A 453 13.37 13.85 16.19
C ALA A 453 13.71 13.69 14.71
N ILE A 454 13.04 12.77 14.02
CA ILE A 454 13.09 12.62 12.55
C ILE A 454 11.68 12.93 12.02
N SER A 455 11.54 14.06 11.32
CA SER A 455 10.29 14.46 10.67
C SER A 455 10.37 14.17 9.18
N THR A 456 9.42 13.40 8.64
CA THR A 456 9.35 13.02 7.21
C THR A 456 7.91 13.15 6.70
N GLY A 457 7.69 13.90 5.62
CA GLY A 457 6.38 13.98 4.98
C GLY A 457 6.03 15.38 4.49
N GLY A 458 4.73 15.67 4.46
CA GLY A 458 4.15 16.89 3.90
C GLY A 458 4.32 17.03 2.37
N PHE A 459 3.69 18.05 1.79
CA PHE A 459 3.70 18.36 0.35
C PHE A 459 5.10 18.41 -0.31
N THR A 460 6.15 18.66 0.47
CA THR A 460 7.53 18.74 -0.05
C THR A 460 8.30 17.41 0.02
N GLY A 461 7.78 16.40 0.71
CA GLY A 461 8.41 15.08 0.87
C GLY A 461 9.79 15.11 1.54
N ARG A 462 10.08 16.14 2.35
CA ARG A 462 11.40 16.33 2.96
C ARG A 462 11.54 15.55 4.26
N THR A 463 12.76 15.07 4.52
CA THR A 463 13.17 14.49 5.81
C THR A 463 14.12 15.45 6.51
N TYR A 464 13.82 15.76 7.77
CA TYR A 464 14.65 16.52 8.68
C TYR A 464 15.00 15.66 9.90
N GLU A 465 16.27 15.54 10.25
CA GLU A 465 16.74 14.93 11.50
C GLU A 465 17.21 16.08 12.42
N THR A 466 16.59 16.25 13.58
CA THR A 466 16.99 17.25 14.59
C THR A 466 17.44 16.51 15.85
N VAL A 467 18.63 16.83 16.36
CA VAL A 467 19.24 16.17 17.53
C VAL A 467 19.58 17.18 18.61
N LEU A 468 19.38 16.80 19.87
CA LEU A 468 19.84 17.53 21.05
C LEU A 468 21.09 16.83 21.60
N LEU A 469 22.18 17.58 21.74
CA LEU A 469 23.46 17.10 22.24
C LEU A 469 23.58 17.25 23.77
N GLU A 470 24.46 16.46 24.37
CA GLU A 470 24.83 16.55 25.80
C GLU A 470 25.44 17.90 26.21
N ASP A 471 25.87 18.73 25.25
CA ASP A 471 26.37 20.10 25.47
C ASP A 471 25.30 21.20 25.25
N GLY A 472 24.04 20.82 25.13
CA GLY A 472 22.89 21.73 24.96
C GLY A 472 22.66 22.22 23.53
N ARG A 473 23.52 21.90 22.55
CA ARG A 473 23.28 22.28 21.15
C ARG A 473 22.17 21.47 20.51
N VAL A 474 21.36 22.14 19.70
CA VAL A 474 20.32 21.54 18.86
C VAL A 474 20.76 21.65 17.40
N LEU A 475 21.05 20.51 16.76
CA LEU A 475 21.51 20.46 15.37
C LEU A 475 20.42 19.88 14.47
N ARG A 476 20.07 20.58 13.39
CA ARG A 476 19.15 20.10 12.35
C ARG A 476 19.92 19.74 11.08
N PHE A 477 19.65 18.55 10.55
CA PHE A 477 20.17 18.02 9.30
C PHE A 477 19.02 17.91 8.28
N SER A 478 19.25 18.41 7.08
CA SER A 478 18.44 18.13 5.89
C SER A 478 19.19 17.18 4.96
N GLY A 479 18.50 16.49 4.05
CA GLY A 479 18.96 15.30 3.30
C GLY A 479 20.38 15.35 2.70
N ASN A 480 20.93 16.53 2.44
CA ASN A 480 22.29 16.75 1.92
C ASN A 480 23.34 17.17 2.98
N SER A 481 23.40 16.45 4.11
CA SER A 481 24.51 16.45 5.10
C SER A 481 24.87 17.75 5.86
N SER A 482 24.38 18.93 5.46
CA SER A 482 24.66 20.18 6.17
C SER A 482 23.91 20.23 7.50
N SER A 483 24.66 20.24 8.60
CA SER A 483 24.14 20.53 9.94
C SER A 483 24.03 22.04 10.15
N GLN A 484 22.84 22.51 10.49
CA GLN A 484 22.63 23.84 11.04
C GLN A 484 22.45 23.72 12.56
N GLU A 485 23.19 24.49 13.34
CA GLU A 485 22.82 24.74 14.75
C GLU A 485 21.58 25.62 14.71
N VAL A 486 20.44 25.05 15.12
CA VAL A 486 19.13 25.75 15.09
C VAL A 486 18.82 26.42 16.42
N ASN A 487 19.33 25.88 17.53
CA ASN A 487 19.27 26.48 18.86
C ASN A 487 20.41 25.92 19.74
N ARG A 488 20.64 26.54 20.90
CA ARG A 488 21.44 26.02 22.01
C ARG A 488 20.75 26.36 23.33
N ILE A 489 20.36 25.33 24.08
CA ILE A 489 19.79 25.44 25.43
C ILE A 489 20.89 25.38 26.50
N SER A 490 20.57 25.87 27.70
CA SER A 490 21.44 25.75 28.87
C SER A 490 21.52 24.32 29.41
N LEU A 491 22.54 24.03 30.22
CA LEU A 491 22.66 22.74 30.92
C LEU A 491 21.58 22.53 32.00
N SER A 492 20.84 23.57 32.40
CA SER A 492 19.65 23.41 33.27
C SER A 492 18.48 22.89 32.45
N GLU A 493 18.13 23.58 31.37
CA GLU A 493 17.04 23.20 30.45
C GLU A 493 17.27 21.79 29.86
N LEU A 494 18.52 21.42 29.58
CA LEU A 494 18.87 20.05 29.15
C LEU A 494 18.50 19.00 30.21
N ARG A 495 18.81 19.26 31.48
CA ARG A 495 18.48 18.36 32.60
C ARG A 495 16.99 18.33 32.88
N GLU A 496 16.31 19.46 32.80
CA GLU A 496 14.86 19.57 32.93
C GLU A 496 14.15 18.76 31.85
N PHE A 497 14.63 18.79 30.61
CA PHE A 497 14.10 17.94 29.54
C PHE A 497 14.40 16.45 29.74
N GLN A 498 15.60 16.08 30.21
CA GLN A 498 15.91 14.69 30.56
C GLN A 498 15.01 14.18 31.69
N GLN A 499 14.82 14.98 32.75
CA GLN A 499 13.91 14.68 33.85
C GLN A 499 12.46 14.56 33.36
N LEU A 500 12.01 15.42 32.44
CA LEU A 500 10.69 15.31 31.82
C LEU A 500 10.49 13.97 31.10
N LEU A 501 11.49 13.46 30.37
CA LEU A 501 11.40 12.16 29.70
C LEU A 501 11.20 11.01 30.70
N ASP A 502 11.84 11.08 31.87
CA ASP A 502 11.70 10.08 32.93
C ASP A 502 10.35 10.22 33.68
N GLU A 503 9.94 11.45 34.03
CA GLU A 503 8.65 11.75 34.66
C GLU A 503 7.46 11.37 33.78
N GLN A 504 7.54 11.65 32.48
CA GLN A 504 6.53 11.23 31.49
C GLN A 504 6.68 9.75 31.08
N ARG A 505 7.59 9.00 31.72
CA ARG A 505 7.86 7.57 31.52
C ARG A 505 8.02 7.21 30.04
N PHE A 506 8.83 7.97 29.30
CA PHE A 506 8.90 7.91 27.83
C PHE A 506 9.21 6.50 27.28
N TYR A 507 9.88 5.64 28.06
CA TYR A 507 10.09 4.22 27.74
C TYR A 507 8.80 3.44 27.44
N GLN A 508 7.65 3.85 27.99
CA GLN A 508 6.36 3.20 27.74
C GLN A 508 5.88 3.36 26.29
N PHE A 509 6.51 4.27 25.53
CA PHE A 509 6.23 4.50 24.11
C PHE A 509 7.21 3.77 23.18
N ASP A 510 8.12 2.92 23.69
CA ASP A 510 9.07 2.19 22.83
C ASP A 510 8.32 1.32 21.81
N ARG A 511 8.71 1.50 20.55
CA ARG A 511 8.18 0.86 19.34
C ARG A 511 6.70 1.15 19.08
N LEU A 512 6.12 2.21 19.62
CA LEU A 512 4.73 2.59 19.33
C LEU A 512 4.63 3.53 18.11
N ASP A 513 3.77 3.19 17.15
CA ASP A 513 3.48 3.92 15.90
C ASP A 513 2.02 4.40 15.88
N TYR A 514 1.82 5.69 16.16
CA TYR A 514 0.51 6.35 16.15
C TYR A 514 0.18 6.84 14.73
N LYS A 515 -0.68 6.09 14.02
CA LYS A 515 -1.05 6.35 12.63
C LYS A 515 -2.35 7.15 12.52
N PRO A 516 -2.51 7.99 11.48
CA PRO A 516 -3.73 8.76 11.27
C PRO A 516 -4.84 7.89 10.66
N ASN A 517 -6.09 8.34 10.84
CA ASN A 517 -7.27 7.68 10.28
C ASN A 517 -7.24 7.64 8.74
N ARG A 518 -7.91 6.64 8.14
CA ARG A 518 -7.95 6.46 6.68
C ARG A 518 -8.48 7.72 5.99
N GLY A 519 -7.76 8.19 4.97
CA GLY A 519 -8.11 9.40 4.21
C GLY A 519 -7.24 10.62 4.51
N ALA A 520 -6.43 10.60 5.58
CA ALA A 520 -5.43 11.63 5.81
C ALA A 520 -4.33 11.59 4.72
N ALA A 521 -4.24 12.65 3.93
CA ALA A 521 -3.13 12.93 3.02
C ALA A 521 -2.21 14.01 3.62
N ASP A 522 -1.00 14.14 3.06
CA ASP A 522 -0.08 15.28 3.27
C ASP A 522 0.36 15.60 4.71
N PHE A 523 0.23 14.65 5.65
CA PHE A 523 0.73 14.77 7.02
C PHE A 523 2.25 14.57 7.13
N ILE A 524 2.84 15.01 8.24
CA ILE A 524 4.24 14.76 8.61
C ILE A 524 4.30 13.64 9.63
N THR A 525 5.08 12.61 9.33
CA THR A 525 5.43 11.55 10.29
C THR A 525 6.63 11.99 11.10
N VAL A 526 6.50 12.07 12.43
CA VAL A 526 7.56 12.41 13.37
C VAL A 526 7.96 11.16 14.15
N THR A 527 9.25 10.83 14.17
CA THR A 527 9.81 9.74 14.98
C THR A 527 10.75 10.31 16.04
N PHE A 528 10.40 10.15 17.31
CA PHE A 528 11.23 10.52 18.46
C PHE A 528 12.05 9.33 18.96
N THR A 529 13.32 9.57 19.31
CA THR A 529 14.21 8.58 19.94
C THR A 529 14.93 9.21 21.13
N SER A 530 14.85 8.55 22.29
CA SER A 530 15.70 8.78 23.46
C SER A 530 16.61 7.56 23.70
N LEU A 531 17.38 7.55 24.78
CA LEU A 531 18.06 6.34 25.28
C LEU A 531 17.08 5.27 25.80
N SER A 532 15.85 5.66 26.14
CA SER A 532 14.86 4.81 26.80
C SER A 532 13.76 4.26 25.88
N GLY A 533 13.63 4.77 24.65
CA GLY A 533 12.72 4.21 23.65
C GLY A 533 12.65 5.00 22.33
N THR A 534 11.95 4.46 21.33
CA THR A 534 11.58 5.13 20.08
C THR A 534 10.08 5.09 19.85
N THR A 535 9.44 6.22 19.57
CA THR A 535 8.03 6.30 19.16
C THR A 535 7.85 7.09 17.87
N ARG A 536 6.79 6.82 17.13
CA ARG A 536 6.43 7.47 15.87
C ARG A 536 4.97 7.94 15.94
N TYR A 537 4.69 9.12 15.41
CA TYR A 537 3.33 9.66 15.30
C TYR A 537 3.15 10.50 14.03
N ALA A 538 1.92 10.68 13.58
CA ALA A 538 1.57 11.72 12.59
C ALA A 538 1.22 13.04 13.29
N ASP A 539 1.67 14.17 12.75
CA ASP A 539 1.38 15.52 13.26
C ASP A 539 -0.13 15.84 13.30
N ILE A 540 -0.88 15.42 12.27
CA ILE A 540 -2.33 15.63 12.14
C ILE A 540 -3.17 15.02 13.28
N ILE A 541 -2.62 14.08 14.06
CA ILE A 541 -3.30 13.46 15.21
C ILE A 541 -2.67 13.84 16.56
N GLN A 542 -1.76 14.84 16.58
CA GLN A 542 -0.99 15.22 17.77
C GLN A 542 -1.87 15.53 18.99
N GLU A 543 -3.07 16.09 18.82
CA GLU A 543 -3.99 16.41 19.91
C GLU A 543 -4.59 15.16 20.60
N GLY A 544 -4.78 14.07 19.86
CA GLY A 544 -5.31 12.79 20.35
C GLY A 544 -4.27 11.86 20.98
N LEU A 545 -2.98 12.24 20.96
CA LEU A 545 -1.91 11.43 21.55
C LEU A 545 -2.00 11.37 23.09
N PRO A 546 -1.46 10.30 23.73
CA PRO A 546 -1.40 10.20 25.18
C PRO A 546 -0.78 11.44 25.83
N GLN A 547 -1.38 11.93 26.92
CA GLN A 547 -0.95 13.17 27.58
C GLN A 547 0.55 13.23 27.91
N PRO A 548 1.22 12.15 28.39
CA PRO A 548 2.66 12.22 28.66
C PRO A 548 3.49 12.41 27.39
N LEU A 549 3.10 11.79 26.27
CA LEU A 549 3.75 12.00 24.97
C LEU A 549 3.52 13.43 24.45
N ARG A 550 2.30 13.98 24.59
CA ARG A 550 2.02 15.38 24.22
C ARG A 550 2.86 16.39 24.99
N ARG A 551 3.14 16.15 26.28
CA ARG A 551 4.04 16.99 27.08
C ARG A 551 5.48 16.96 26.55
N VAL A 552 5.98 15.77 26.20
CA VAL A 552 7.32 15.62 25.58
C VAL A 552 7.39 16.33 24.22
N ILE A 553 6.34 16.24 23.40
CA ILE A 553 6.25 16.97 22.12
C ILE A 553 6.28 18.49 22.33
N SER A 554 5.52 19.02 23.29
CA SER A 554 5.51 20.47 23.60
C SER A 554 6.90 20.96 24.00
N ALA A 555 7.53 20.31 24.97
CA ALA A 555 8.86 20.68 25.45
C ALA A 555 9.94 20.52 24.37
N TRP A 556 9.82 19.52 23.51
CA TRP A 556 10.71 19.36 22.36
C TRP A 556 10.59 20.52 21.37
N ASN A 557 9.37 20.95 21.03
CA ASN A 557 9.15 22.08 20.13
C ASN A 557 9.70 23.38 20.75
N GLU A 558 9.50 23.62 22.05
CA GLU A 558 10.11 24.75 22.77
C GLU A 558 11.65 24.74 22.73
N ILE A 559 12.30 23.57 22.75
CA ILE A 559 13.76 23.45 22.58
C ILE A 559 14.20 23.75 21.14
N VAL A 560 13.33 23.52 20.15
CA VAL A 560 13.67 23.61 18.73
C VAL A 560 13.33 24.98 18.11
N ASP A 561 12.33 25.68 18.65
CA ASP A 561 11.79 26.95 18.10
C ASP A 561 12.18 28.19 18.94
N LYS A 562 12.93 28.01 20.05
CA LYS A 562 13.67 29.08 20.77
C LYS A 562 14.87 29.57 19.95
#